data_AF-A0AAE6XTU9-F1
#
_entry.id   AF-A0AAE6XTU9-F1
#
_cell.length_a   1.000
_cell.length_b   1.000
_cell.length_c   1.000
_cell.angle_alpha   90.00
_cell.angle_beta   90.00
_cell.angle_gamma   90.00
#
_symmetry.space_group_name_H-M   'P 1'
#
loop_
_entity.id
_entity.type
_entity.pdbx_description
1 polymer ?
#
loop_
_entity_poly.entity_id
_entity_poly.type
_entity_poly.pdbx_seq_one_letter_code
_entity_poly.pdbx_strand_id
1 'polypeptide(L)'
;MSAARTHTGGFAPSPPQEADDEVKRFRSGISAPVEVIHASGPVWAVDGRPLVVPTGDDVRRVVLDAAGRAAGSPALYRVTVVDGDRVTRVAVGPGGGSVADGADASLWAGPGDIAPSARAEAGPPVIALGCHPGAGTTSWARLLGVREATRDAAVDPEDRVLLVCRSVPAGLTQAKHAIRDLGRSRVGAVLVVADAPGRPIAEARREQRVVAGATHVVVAPWVPALRGAADVSPALADRVRRVTARVGRALEAATAAGEGVL
;
A
#
# COMPACT_ATOMS: atom_id res chain seq x y z
N MET A 1 -2.85 68.12 -54.95
CA MET A 1 -2.36 66.85 -55.53
C MET A 1 -1.90 65.99 -54.35
N SER A 2 -2.75 65.11 -53.81
CA SER A 2 -3.12 63.76 -54.28
C SER A 2 -2.15 62.66 -53.81
N ALA A 3 -2.70 61.77 -52.95
CA ALA A 3 -2.32 60.39 -52.63
C ALA A 3 -0.94 60.11 -51.98
N ALA A 4 -0.76 59.13 -51.08
CA ALA A 4 -1.62 58.03 -50.65
C ALA A 4 -1.25 57.58 -49.22
N ARG A 5 -2.29 57.16 -48.47
CA ARG A 5 -2.17 56.38 -47.24
C ARG A 5 -2.00 54.90 -47.61
N THR A 6 -1.15 54.19 -46.88
CA THR A 6 -1.29 52.75 -46.63
C THR A 6 -1.12 52.51 -45.14
N HIS A 7 -2.24 52.28 -44.46
CA HIS A 7 -2.30 51.66 -43.15
C HIS A 7 -2.08 50.16 -43.33
N THR A 8 -0.99 49.61 -42.79
CA THR A 8 -0.88 48.19 -42.48
C THR A 8 -1.20 47.99 -41.00
N GLY A 9 -2.38 47.45 -40.74
CA GLY A 9 -2.75 46.95 -39.42
C GLY A 9 -1.95 45.68 -39.13
N GLY A 10 -1.14 45.73 -38.06
CA GLY A 10 -0.57 44.55 -37.42
C GLY A 10 -1.34 44.29 -36.13
N PHE A 11 -2.34 43.42 -36.21
CA PHE A 11 -3.00 42.83 -35.05
C PHE A 11 -1.95 41.93 -34.38
N ALA A 12 -1.32 42.41 -33.30
CA ALA A 12 -0.49 41.54 -32.47
C ALA A 12 -1.44 40.51 -31.83
N PRO A 13 -1.22 39.19 -32.00
CA PRO A 13 -2.02 38.21 -31.31
C PRO A 13 -1.77 38.37 -29.81
N SER A 14 -2.84 38.66 -29.06
CA SER A 14 -2.84 38.52 -27.60
C SER A 14 -2.27 37.14 -27.25
N PRO A 15 -1.36 37.03 -26.27
CA PRO A 15 -0.91 35.72 -25.81
C PRO A 15 -2.12 34.90 -25.33
N PRO A 16 -2.12 33.58 -25.53
CA PRO A 16 -3.30 32.77 -25.32
C PRO A 16 -3.69 32.77 -23.84
N GLN A 17 -4.71 33.56 -23.48
CA GLN A 17 -5.38 33.51 -22.17
C GLN A 17 -5.89 32.10 -21.84
N GLU A 18 -6.13 31.25 -22.85
CA GLU A 18 -6.49 29.84 -22.68
C GLU A 18 -5.41 29.01 -21.98
N ALA A 19 -4.12 29.28 -22.23
CA ALA A 19 -3.03 28.52 -21.60
C ALA A 19 -2.92 28.84 -20.10
N ASP A 20 -3.15 30.10 -19.72
CA ASP A 20 -3.06 30.54 -18.32
C ASP A 20 -4.31 30.13 -17.49
N ASP A 21 -5.48 30.01 -18.14
CA ASP A 21 -6.69 29.49 -17.51
C ASP A 21 -6.67 27.96 -17.38
N GLU A 22 -5.99 27.24 -18.28
CA GLU A 22 -5.67 25.82 -18.08
C GLU A 22 -4.74 25.66 -16.87
N VAL A 23 -3.66 26.44 -16.78
CA VAL A 23 -2.70 26.46 -15.66
C VAL A 23 -3.34 26.83 -14.31
N LYS A 24 -4.40 27.65 -14.31
CA LYS A 24 -5.18 27.93 -13.10
C LYS A 24 -6.15 26.81 -12.73
N ARG A 25 -6.79 26.13 -13.69
CA ARG A 25 -7.54 24.88 -13.41
C ARG A 25 -6.62 23.75 -12.93
N PHE A 26 -5.37 23.74 -13.40
CA PHE A 26 -4.32 22.83 -12.91
C PHE A 26 -3.98 23.04 -11.42
N ARG A 27 -4.47 24.06 -10.71
CA ARG A 27 -4.16 24.25 -9.28
C ARG A 27 -5.30 23.92 -8.31
N SER A 28 -6.53 23.75 -8.79
CA SER A 28 -7.71 23.71 -7.91
C SER A 28 -8.48 22.38 -7.88
N GLY A 29 -7.88 21.28 -8.35
CA GLY A 29 -8.54 19.96 -8.31
C GLY A 29 -7.61 18.76 -8.37
N ILE A 30 -6.31 18.92 -8.11
CA ILE A 30 -5.35 17.81 -8.20
C ILE A 30 -5.44 16.98 -6.93
N SER A 31 -5.87 15.73 -7.06
CA SER A 31 -5.68 14.70 -6.04
C SER A 31 -4.22 14.67 -5.57
N ALA A 32 -3.99 14.41 -4.28
CA ALA A 32 -2.63 14.22 -3.77
C ALA A 32 -1.88 13.18 -4.64
N PRO A 33 -0.58 13.38 -4.93
CA PRO A 33 0.16 12.42 -5.73
C PRO A 33 0.15 11.06 -5.03
N VAL A 34 -0.19 10.01 -5.78
CA VAL A 34 -0.15 8.63 -5.30
C VAL A 34 1.29 8.27 -5.00
N GLU A 35 1.57 7.83 -3.79
CA GLU A 35 2.91 7.41 -3.40
C GLU A 35 3.14 5.96 -3.80
N VAL A 36 4.25 5.71 -4.49
CA VAL A 36 4.67 4.39 -4.89
C VAL A 36 6.05 4.12 -4.33
N ILE A 37 6.20 3.04 -3.57
CA ILE A 37 7.47 2.70 -2.92
C ILE A 37 7.90 1.31 -3.36
N HIS A 38 9.09 1.19 -3.93
CA HIS A 38 9.72 -0.10 -4.14
C HIS A 38 10.13 -0.67 -2.78
N ALA A 39 9.52 -1.80 -2.40
CA ALA A 39 9.78 -2.42 -1.11
C ALA A 39 10.98 -3.38 -1.19
N SER A 40 10.96 -4.30 -2.16
CA SER A 40 12.04 -5.24 -2.46
C SER A 40 11.67 -6.15 -3.63
N GLY A 41 12.58 -6.35 -4.59
CA GLY A 41 12.41 -7.30 -5.68
C GLY A 41 11.15 -7.01 -6.52
N PRO A 42 10.21 -7.96 -6.68
CA PRO A 42 8.98 -7.70 -7.42
C PRO A 42 7.94 -6.87 -6.64
N VAL A 43 8.24 -6.47 -5.39
CA VAL A 43 7.24 -5.91 -4.47
C VAL A 43 7.32 -4.39 -4.41
N TRP A 44 6.18 -3.79 -4.69
CA TRP A 44 5.91 -2.36 -4.62
C TRP A 44 4.78 -2.11 -3.62
N ALA A 45 4.67 -0.88 -3.14
CA ALA A 45 3.51 -0.37 -2.42
C ALA A 45 2.95 0.83 -3.19
N VAL A 46 1.63 0.97 -3.27
CA VAL A 46 0.89 2.05 -3.94
C VAL A 46 -0.10 2.61 -2.94
N ASP A 47 0.10 3.84 -2.46
CA ASP A 47 -0.59 4.43 -1.30
C ASP A 47 -0.65 3.47 -0.12
N GLY A 48 0.48 2.83 0.17
CA GLY A 48 0.60 1.83 1.22
C GLY A 48 0.02 0.45 0.87
N ARG A 49 -0.72 0.28 -0.23
CA ARG A 49 -1.27 -1.02 -0.66
C ARG A 49 -0.22 -1.82 -1.43
N PRO A 50 0.06 -3.08 -1.07
CA PRO A 50 1.08 -3.88 -1.74
C PRO A 50 0.66 -4.26 -3.16
N LEU A 51 1.64 -4.20 -4.05
CA LEU A 51 1.56 -4.60 -5.43
C LEU A 51 2.76 -5.49 -5.72
N VAL A 52 2.52 -6.71 -6.19
CA VAL A 52 3.58 -7.59 -6.68
C VAL A 52 3.56 -7.51 -8.19
N VAL A 53 4.65 -7.06 -8.80
CA VAL A 53 4.89 -7.11 -10.24
C VAL A 53 5.57 -8.43 -10.56
N PRO A 54 4.91 -9.38 -11.25
CA PRO A 54 5.53 -10.63 -11.66
C PRO A 54 6.81 -10.42 -12.49
N THR A 55 7.80 -11.30 -12.31
CA THR A 55 9.01 -11.28 -13.13
C THR A 55 8.64 -11.50 -14.60
N GLY A 56 9.01 -10.56 -15.47
CA GLY A 56 8.67 -10.57 -16.90
C GLY A 56 7.51 -9.65 -17.27
N ASP A 57 6.74 -9.17 -16.28
CA ASP A 57 5.74 -8.13 -16.50
C ASP A 57 6.39 -6.75 -16.53
N ASP A 58 5.78 -5.84 -17.30
CA ASP A 58 6.21 -4.45 -17.35
C ASP A 58 5.88 -3.73 -16.03
N VAL A 59 6.93 -3.48 -15.24
CA VAL A 59 6.86 -2.78 -13.95
C VAL A 59 6.16 -1.43 -14.07
N ARG A 60 6.51 -0.63 -15.09
CA ARG A 60 5.90 0.69 -15.31
C ARG A 60 4.40 0.53 -15.50
N ARG A 61 3.99 -0.39 -16.36
CA ARG A 61 2.57 -0.62 -16.65
C ARG A 61 1.80 -1.04 -15.41
N VAL A 62 2.27 -2.07 -14.71
CA VAL A 62 1.57 -2.67 -13.56
C VAL A 62 1.47 -1.69 -12.39
N VAL A 63 2.56 -0.96 -12.11
CA VAL A 63 2.62 0.02 -11.02
C VAL A 63 1.76 1.24 -11.31
N LEU A 64 1.85 1.82 -12.52
CA LEU A 64 1.07 3.00 -12.84
C LEU A 64 -0.42 2.67 -12.98
N ASP A 65 -0.78 1.49 -13.48
CA ASP A 65 -2.17 0.99 -13.49
C ASP A 65 -2.74 0.87 -12.06
N ALA A 66 -1.97 0.32 -11.13
CA ALA A 66 -2.35 0.27 -9.73
C ALA A 66 -2.46 1.68 -9.09
N ALA A 67 -1.57 2.60 -9.45
CA ALA A 67 -1.65 3.99 -9.01
C ALA A 67 -2.88 4.72 -9.57
N GLY A 68 -3.27 4.43 -10.82
CA GLY A 68 -4.51 4.96 -11.41
C GLY A 68 -5.75 4.52 -10.63
N ARG A 69 -5.80 3.26 -10.18
CA ARG A 69 -6.86 2.75 -9.29
C ARG A 69 -6.89 3.46 -7.94
N ALA A 70 -5.73 3.76 -7.37
CA ALA A 70 -5.63 4.47 -6.10
C ALA A 70 -6.07 5.95 -6.24
N ALA A 71 -5.67 6.60 -7.33
CA ALA A 71 -6.02 7.98 -7.64
C ALA A 71 -7.53 8.18 -7.89
N GLY A 72 -8.25 7.13 -8.33
CA GLY A 72 -9.71 7.13 -8.47
C GLY A 72 -10.25 8.00 -9.60
N SER A 73 -9.39 8.55 -10.47
CA SER A 73 -9.80 9.34 -11.63
C SER A 73 -9.00 8.95 -12.88
N PRO A 74 -9.67 8.65 -14.01
CA PRO A 74 -9.02 8.26 -15.25
C PRO A 74 -8.47 9.45 -16.06
N ALA A 75 -8.73 10.69 -15.64
CA ALA A 75 -8.50 11.87 -16.48
C ALA A 75 -7.04 12.34 -16.50
N LEU A 76 -6.35 12.28 -15.36
CA LEU A 76 -4.93 12.59 -15.18
C LEU A 76 -4.58 12.30 -13.72
N TYR A 77 -3.47 11.62 -13.44
CA TYR A 77 -3.00 11.42 -12.07
C TYR A 77 -1.48 11.54 -11.96
N ARG A 78 -1.03 11.84 -10.74
CA ARG A 78 0.39 12.02 -10.41
C ARG A 78 0.83 10.90 -9.49
N VAL A 79 2.06 10.45 -9.70
CA VAL A 79 2.68 9.39 -8.93
C VAL A 79 4.06 9.85 -8.47
N THR A 80 4.39 9.64 -7.21
CA THR A 80 5.76 9.78 -6.70
C THR A 80 6.31 8.38 -6.48
N VAL A 81 7.23 7.95 -7.32
CA VAL A 81 7.91 6.66 -7.19
C VAL A 81 9.18 6.84 -6.37
N VAL A 82 9.32 6.06 -5.31
CA VAL A 82 10.47 6.01 -4.43
C VAL A 82 11.09 4.61 -4.52
N ASP A 83 12.33 4.52 -4.97
CA ASP A 83 13.13 3.30 -4.98
C ASP A 83 14.42 3.53 -4.20
N GLY A 84 14.44 3.11 -2.93
CA GLY A 84 15.52 3.43 -2.02
C GLY A 84 15.63 4.95 -1.82
N ASP A 85 16.77 5.53 -2.19
CA ASP A 85 17.03 6.97 -2.18
C ASP A 85 16.65 7.68 -3.50
N ARG A 86 16.18 6.93 -4.50
CA ARG A 86 15.86 7.43 -5.84
C ARG A 86 14.40 7.82 -5.91
N VAL A 87 14.13 9.07 -6.27
CA VAL A 87 12.77 9.60 -6.39
C VAL A 87 12.50 9.98 -7.85
N THR A 88 11.38 9.51 -8.39
CA THR A 88 10.88 9.85 -9.72
C THR A 88 9.44 10.32 -9.63
N ARG A 89 9.13 11.48 -10.23
CA ARG A 89 7.78 12.02 -10.33
C ARG A 89 7.22 11.66 -11.70
N VAL A 90 6.01 11.11 -11.73
CA VAL A 90 5.36 10.66 -12.96
C VAL A 90 4.00 11.33 -13.08
N ALA A 91 3.71 11.87 -14.26
CA ALA A 91 2.39 12.31 -14.64
C ALA A 91 1.83 11.34 -15.68
N VAL A 92 0.65 10.77 -15.41
CA VAL A 92 -0.02 9.85 -16.33
C VAL A 92 -1.24 10.54 -16.91
N GLY A 93 -1.31 10.58 -18.24
CA GLY A 93 -2.40 11.16 -19.00
C GLY A 93 -3.57 10.19 -19.19
N PRO A 94 -4.72 10.69 -19.68
CA PRO A 94 -5.94 9.90 -19.83
C PRO A 94 -5.83 8.77 -20.87
N GLY A 95 -4.90 8.88 -21.82
CA GLY A 95 -4.57 7.83 -22.77
C GLY A 95 -3.57 6.78 -22.24
N GLY A 96 -3.25 6.80 -20.94
CA GLY A 96 -2.28 5.90 -20.32
C GLY A 96 -0.81 6.21 -20.67
N GLY A 97 -0.54 7.28 -21.42
CA GLY A 97 0.82 7.76 -21.67
C GLY A 97 1.38 8.45 -20.42
N SER A 98 2.67 8.35 -20.19
CA SER A 98 3.31 8.93 -19.01
C SER A 98 4.56 9.74 -19.33
N VAL A 99 4.73 10.85 -18.62
CA VAL A 99 5.94 11.68 -18.60
C VAL A 99 6.52 11.60 -17.20
N ALA A 100 7.84 11.48 -17.10
CA ALA A 100 8.52 11.34 -15.81
C ALA A 100 9.73 12.27 -15.70
N ASP A 101 10.04 12.65 -14.46
CA ASP A 101 11.19 13.47 -14.09
C ASP A 101 11.83 12.89 -12.82
N GLY A 102 13.16 12.93 -12.73
CA GLY A 102 13.92 12.38 -11.60
C GLY A 102 14.80 11.18 -11.94
N ALA A 103 15.22 10.47 -10.90
CA ALA A 103 16.36 9.55 -10.95
C ALA A 103 16.19 8.35 -11.89
N ASP A 104 14.96 7.92 -12.17
CA ASP A 104 14.62 6.79 -13.05
C ASP A 104 13.60 7.18 -14.12
N ALA A 105 13.59 8.45 -14.55
CA ALA A 105 12.59 8.97 -15.50
C ALA A 105 12.41 8.10 -16.76
N SER A 106 13.49 7.54 -17.31
CA SER A 106 13.45 6.66 -18.48
C SER A 106 12.70 5.34 -18.28
N LEU A 107 12.60 4.86 -17.03
CA LEU A 107 11.83 3.65 -16.68
C LEU A 107 10.33 3.94 -16.61
N TRP A 108 9.96 5.18 -16.27
CA TRP A 108 8.59 5.55 -15.96
C TRP A 108 7.89 6.34 -17.08
N ALA A 109 8.65 6.91 -18.02
CA ALA A 109 8.12 7.57 -19.21
C ALA A 109 7.79 6.55 -20.31
N GLY A 110 6.71 6.76 -21.05
CA GLY A 110 6.40 5.92 -22.22
C GLY A 110 4.99 6.07 -22.79
N PRO A 111 4.69 5.31 -23.87
CA PRO A 111 3.42 5.38 -24.59
C PRO A 111 2.26 4.72 -23.83
N GLY A 112 1.05 4.87 -24.40
CA GLY A 112 -0.24 4.65 -23.74
C GLY A 112 -0.74 3.21 -23.69
N ASP A 113 -0.36 2.50 -22.62
CA ASP A 113 -0.74 1.09 -22.39
C ASP A 113 -1.35 0.83 -20.99
N ILE A 114 -1.62 1.89 -20.22
CA ILE A 114 -2.15 1.83 -18.84
C ILE A 114 -3.68 1.96 -18.84
N ALA A 115 -4.40 1.05 -18.20
CA ALA A 115 -5.86 1.04 -18.18
C ALA A 115 -6.44 1.86 -17.00
N PRO A 116 -7.53 2.62 -17.19
CA PRO A 116 -8.22 3.28 -16.08
C PRO A 116 -9.17 2.33 -15.32
N SER A 117 -9.25 2.39 -13.98
CA SER A 117 -10.21 1.57 -13.18
C SER A 117 -10.55 2.14 -11.78
N ALA A 118 -11.73 1.75 -11.26
CA ALA A 118 -12.43 2.32 -10.09
C ALA A 118 -12.00 1.80 -8.69
N ARG A 119 -12.37 2.57 -7.64
CA ARG A 119 -11.98 2.46 -6.21
C ARG A 119 -12.68 1.31 -5.45
N ALA A 120 -11.98 0.75 -4.45
CA ALA A 120 -12.56 -0.05 -3.36
C ALA A 120 -12.63 0.78 -2.05
N GLU A 121 -13.78 0.80 -1.38
CA GLU A 121 -14.07 1.56 -0.14
C GLU A 121 -13.24 1.05 1.07
N ALA A 122 -12.90 1.94 2.01
CA ALA A 122 -12.01 1.66 3.14
C ALA A 122 -12.73 1.87 4.49
N GLY A 123 -12.68 0.86 5.36
CA GLY A 123 -13.09 0.95 6.78
C GLY A 123 -12.07 1.72 7.65
N PRO A 124 -12.24 1.74 8.99
CA PRO A 124 -11.36 2.49 9.90
C PRO A 124 -9.90 2.03 9.82
N PRO A 125 -8.93 2.93 10.03
CA PRO A 125 -7.51 2.62 9.88
C PRO A 125 -7.05 1.58 10.91
N VAL A 126 -6.49 0.48 10.42
CA VAL A 126 -5.88 -0.57 11.24
C VAL A 126 -4.36 -0.36 11.28
N ILE A 127 -3.75 -0.48 12.46
CA ILE A 127 -2.30 -0.40 12.66
C ILE A 127 -1.74 -1.73 13.17
N ALA A 128 -0.65 -2.21 12.56
CA ALA A 128 0.07 -3.41 12.97
C ALA A 128 1.08 -3.10 14.08
N LEU A 129 1.04 -3.85 15.19
CA LEU A 129 1.98 -3.74 16.30
C LEU A 129 2.66 -5.09 16.55
N GLY A 130 3.99 -5.11 16.53
CA GLY A 130 4.77 -6.31 16.79
C GLY A 130 4.89 -6.64 18.28
N CYS A 131 4.38 -7.79 18.70
CA CYS A 131 4.50 -8.25 20.09
C CYS A 131 5.74 -9.12 20.34
N HIS A 132 6.40 -9.59 19.28
CA HIS A 132 7.52 -10.52 19.42
C HIS A 132 8.56 -10.31 18.30
N PRO A 133 9.87 -10.29 18.63
CA PRO A 133 10.93 -10.22 17.63
C PRO A 133 10.82 -11.33 16.57
N GLY A 134 11.09 -10.99 15.31
CA GLY A 134 11.00 -11.97 14.23
C GLY A 134 9.59 -12.46 13.93
N ALA A 135 8.53 -11.80 14.40
CA ALA A 135 7.16 -12.08 13.93
C ALA A 135 6.95 -11.65 12.47
N GLY A 136 7.84 -10.79 11.94
CA GLY A 136 7.73 -10.27 10.58
C GLY A 136 6.68 -9.17 10.45
N THR A 137 6.44 -8.40 11.51
CA THR A 137 5.44 -7.33 11.57
C THR A 137 5.55 -6.38 10.40
N THR A 138 6.74 -5.86 10.11
CA THR A 138 6.99 -5.00 8.94
C THR A 138 6.59 -5.65 7.62
N SER A 139 6.92 -6.94 7.43
CA SER A 139 6.55 -7.68 6.23
C SER A 139 5.04 -7.82 6.12
N TRP A 140 4.35 -8.16 7.22
CA TRP A 140 2.89 -8.28 7.23
C TRP A 140 2.18 -6.94 7.08
N ALA A 141 2.68 -5.88 7.71
CA ALA A 141 2.12 -4.54 7.58
C ALA A 141 2.12 -4.08 6.12
N ARG A 142 3.27 -4.22 5.45
CA ARG A 142 3.41 -3.95 4.01
C ARG A 142 2.50 -4.85 3.17
N LEU A 143 2.44 -6.15 3.45
CA LEU A 143 1.61 -7.11 2.72
C LEU A 143 0.10 -6.93 2.95
N LEU A 144 -0.32 -6.30 4.04
CA LEU A 144 -1.73 -6.05 4.33
C LEU A 144 -2.15 -4.60 4.03
N GLY A 145 -1.19 -3.75 3.67
CA GLY A 145 -1.42 -2.32 3.46
C GLY A 145 -1.89 -1.60 4.71
N VAL A 146 -1.41 -2.04 5.88
CA VAL A 146 -1.67 -1.42 7.18
C VAL A 146 -0.42 -0.72 7.67
N ARG A 147 -0.58 0.39 8.39
CA ARG A 147 0.54 1.11 9.00
C ARG A 147 1.19 0.23 10.07
N GLU A 148 2.51 0.21 10.17
CA GLU A 148 3.22 -0.41 11.29
C GLU A 148 3.45 0.63 12.39
N ALA A 149 3.14 0.27 13.64
CA ALA A 149 3.57 1.01 14.81
C ALA A 149 5.06 0.71 15.05
N THR A 150 5.90 1.72 14.91
CA THR A 150 7.33 1.61 15.22
C THR A 150 7.60 2.16 16.62
N ARG A 151 8.80 1.91 17.15
CA ARG A 151 9.19 2.44 18.47
C ARG A 151 9.07 3.97 18.56
N ASP A 152 9.24 4.64 17.43
CA ASP A 152 9.29 6.10 17.34
C ASP A 152 7.95 6.71 16.88
N ALA A 153 6.94 5.88 16.58
CA ALA A 153 5.61 6.32 16.16
C ALA A 153 4.54 5.73 17.10
N ALA A 154 3.92 6.59 17.91
CA ALA A 154 2.88 6.18 18.84
C ALA A 154 1.64 5.62 18.12
N VAL A 155 0.95 4.70 18.80
CA VAL A 155 -0.37 4.22 18.40
C VAL A 155 -1.40 5.25 18.86
N ASP A 156 -2.16 5.83 17.93
CA ASP A 156 -3.18 6.82 18.28
C ASP A 156 -4.29 6.15 19.12
N PRO A 157 -4.87 6.85 20.11
CA PRO A 157 -5.93 6.30 20.95
C PRO A 157 -7.09 5.66 20.17
N GLU A 158 -7.42 6.24 19.01
CA GLU A 158 -8.52 5.83 18.13
C GLU A 158 -8.15 4.71 17.15
N ASP A 159 -6.86 4.36 17.03
CA ASP A 159 -6.43 3.29 16.12
C ASP A 159 -6.94 1.91 16.59
N ARG A 160 -7.42 1.11 15.64
CA ARG A 160 -7.64 -0.33 15.86
C ARG A 160 -6.34 -1.09 15.61
N VAL A 161 -5.94 -1.92 16.56
CA VAL A 161 -4.63 -2.57 16.56
C VAL A 161 -4.70 -4.01 16.08
N LEU A 162 -3.88 -4.34 15.09
CA LEU A 162 -3.51 -5.71 14.70
C LEU A 162 -2.24 -6.11 15.43
N LEU A 163 -2.35 -7.00 16.41
CA LEU A 163 -1.19 -7.53 17.11
C LEU A 163 -0.53 -8.63 16.28
N VAL A 164 0.78 -8.57 16.08
CA VAL A 164 1.53 -9.56 15.30
C VAL A 164 2.53 -10.29 16.20
N CYS A 165 2.42 -11.61 16.31
CA CYS A 165 3.29 -12.42 17.15
C CYS A 165 3.67 -13.75 16.49
N ARG A 166 4.72 -14.41 17.01
CA ARG A 166 5.09 -15.77 16.57
C ARG A 166 4.26 -16.81 17.31
N SER A 167 4.02 -17.96 16.67
CA SER A 167 3.35 -19.14 17.24
C SER A 167 4.22 -19.90 18.26
N VAL A 168 4.86 -19.18 19.17
CA VAL A 168 5.68 -19.71 20.27
C VAL A 168 5.12 -19.20 21.60
N PRO A 169 5.33 -19.90 22.73
CA PRO A 169 4.75 -19.51 24.02
C PRO A 169 5.09 -18.07 24.42
N ALA A 170 6.34 -17.64 24.20
CA ALA A 170 6.78 -16.27 24.47
C ALA A 170 6.00 -15.23 23.65
N GLY A 171 5.83 -15.45 22.34
CA GLY A 171 5.12 -14.54 21.45
C GLY A 171 3.64 -14.41 21.79
N LEU A 172 2.99 -15.53 22.12
CA LEU A 172 1.59 -15.54 22.54
C LEU A 172 1.40 -14.92 23.93
N THR A 173 2.39 -15.06 24.82
CA THR A 173 2.40 -14.39 26.12
C THR A 173 2.48 -12.88 25.98
N GLN A 174 3.37 -12.38 25.12
CA GLN A 174 3.45 -10.95 24.82
C GLN A 174 2.18 -10.41 24.18
N ALA A 175 1.52 -11.18 23.30
CA ALA A 175 0.23 -10.80 22.75
C ALA A 175 -0.85 -10.66 23.85
N LYS A 176 -0.91 -11.56 24.84
CA LYS A 176 -1.83 -11.42 25.98
C LYS A 176 -1.57 -10.15 26.79
N HIS A 177 -0.30 -9.81 27.02
CA HIS A 177 0.05 -8.57 27.72
C HIS A 177 -0.37 -7.33 26.91
N ALA A 178 -0.09 -7.31 25.60
CA ALA A 178 -0.52 -6.22 24.73
C ALA A 178 -2.05 -6.07 24.69
N ILE A 179 -2.81 -7.16 24.66
CA ILE A 179 -4.29 -7.11 24.75
C ILE A 179 -4.76 -6.49 26.06
N ARG A 180 -4.12 -6.85 27.19
CA ARG A 180 -4.44 -6.29 28.50
C ARG A 180 -4.14 -4.79 28.53
N ASP A 181 -2.97 -4.39 28.02
CA ASP A 181 -2.47 -3.02 28.14
C ASP A 181 -3.18 -2.06 27.18
N LEU A 182 -3.54 -2.50 25.97
CA LEU A 182 -4.32 -1.73 25.00
C LEU A 182 -5.82 -1.75 25.29
N GLY A 183 -6.32 -2.80 25.94
CA GLY A 183 -7.74 -3.07 26.09
C GLY A 183 -8.33 -3.83 24.89
N ARG A 184 -9.27 -4.74 25.19
CA ARG A 184 -9.91 -5.62 24.18
C ARG A 184 -10.63 -4.86 23.07
N SER A 185 -11.25 -3.72 23.39
CA SER A 185 -11.97 -2.88 22.42
C SER A 185 -11.05 -2.22 21.40
N ARG A 186 -9.75 -2.09 21.68
CA ARG A 186 -8.77 -1.52 20.73
C ARG A 186 -8.11 -2.58 19.87
N VAL A 187 -8.05 -3.83 20.33
CA VAL A 187 -7.46 -4.92 19.55
C VAL A 187 -8.48 -5.47 18.55
N GLY A 188 -8.23 -5.22 17.26
CA GLY A 188 -9.06 -5.71 16.16
C GLY A 188 -8.85 -7.19 15.88
N ALA A 189 -7.60 -7.66 15.92
CA ALA A 189 -7.25 -9.06 15.78
C ALA A 189 -5.81 -9.32 16.25
N VAL A 190 -5.46 -10.59 16.40
CA VAL A 190 -4.09 -11.07 16.58
C VAL A 190 -3.70 -11.94 15.38
N LEU A 191 -2.67 -11.53 14.64
CA LEU A 191 -2.01 -12.32 13.62
C LEU A 191 -0.90 -13.18 14.25
N VAL A 192 -1.16 -14.49 14.32
CA VAL A 192 -0.21 -15.49 14.82
C VAL A 192 0.55 -16.08 13.64
N VAL A 193 1.84 -15.75 13.55
CA VAL A 193 2.73 -16.18 12.47
C VAL A 193 3.46 -17.45 12.87
N ALA A 194 3.33 -18.49 12.05
CA ALA A 194 4.00 -19.76 12.31
C ALA A 194 5.51 -19.57 12.49
N ASP A 195 6.04 -20.16 13.57
CA ASP A 195 7.45 -20.15 13.90
C ASP A 195 8.27 -20.98 12.90
N ALA A 196 7.79 -22.19 12.62
CA ALA A 196 8.41 -23.20 11.77
C ALA A 196 7.32 -23.94 10.95
N PRO A 197 7.68 -24.74 9.93
CA PRO A 197 6.73 -25.59 9.23
C PRO A 197 6.04 -26.58 10.17
N GLY A 198 4.80 -26.92 9.87
CA GLY A 198 4.04 -27.94 10.60
C GLY A 198 3.14 -27.36 11.70
N ARG A 199 2.83 -28.19 12.71
CA ARG A 199 1.92 -27.84 13.80
C ARG A 199 2.69 -27.20 14.95
N PRO A 200 2.18 -26.11 15.57
CA PRO A 200 2.78 -25.57 16.78
C PRO A 200 2.79 -26.59 17.92
N ILE A 201 3.78 -26.49 18.80
CA ILE A 201 3.87 -27.32 20.01
C ILE A 201 2.63 -27.17 20.90
N ALA A 202 2.35 -28.18 21.74
CA ALA A 202 1.14 -28.24 22.55
C ALA A 202 0.94 -27.01 23.44
N GLU A 203 2.03 -26.50 24.02
CA GLU A 203 2.03 -25.28 24.84
C GLU A 203 1.60 -24.05 24.03
N ALA A 204 2.23 -23.79 22.88
CA ALA A 204 1.84 -22.69 21.99
C ALA A 204 0.37 -22.82 21.56
N ARG A 205 -0.12 -24.03 21.28
CA ARG A 205 -1.54 -24.25 20.97
C ARG A 205 -2.48 -23.96 22.14
N ARG A 206 -2.04 -24.16 23.38
CA ARG A 206 -2.81 -23.78 24.57
C ARG A 206 -2.87 -22.27 24.70
N GLU A 207 -1.73 -21.60 24.59
CA GLU A 207 -1.66 -20.13 24.68
C GLU A 207 -2.44 -19.45 23.55
N GLN A 208 -2.40 -19.99 22.33
CA GLN A 208 -3.19 -19.49 21.22
C GLN A 208 -4.70 -19.59 21.47
N ARG A 209 -5.17 -20.66 22.14
CA ARG A 209 -6.58 -20.80 22.54
C ARG A 209 -6.98 -19.75 23.57
N VAL A 210 -6.08 -19.39 24.50
CA VAL A 210 -6.33 -18.31 25.47
C VAL A 210 -6.45 -16.97 24.74
N VAL A 211 -5.55 -16.67 23.80
CA VAL A 211 -5.61 -15.45 22.99
C VAL A 211 -6.91 -15.40 22.17
N ALA A 212 -7.30 -16.52 21.55
CA ALA A 212 -8.54 -16.63 20.77
C ALA A 212 -9.81 -16.43 21.61
N GLY A 213 -9.76 -16.67 22.93
CA GLY A 213 -10.85 -16.35 23.84
C GLY A 213 -10.95 -14.85 24.21
N ALA A 214 -9.94 -14.05 23.86
CA ALA A 214 -9.91 -12.62 24.17
C ALA A 214 -10.17 -11.72 22.95
N THR A 215 -9.81 -12.17 21.75
CA THR A 215 -10.00 -11.44 20.48
C THR A 215 -9.89 -12.42 19.31
N HIS A 216 -10.21 -11.96 18.10
CA HIS A 216 -10.11 -12.77 16.90
C HIS A 216 -8.65 -13.12 16.59
N VAL A 217 -8.37 -14.40 16.30
CA VAL A 217 -7.03 -14.89 15.94
C VAL A 217 -6.99 -15.30 14.48
N VAL A 218 -6.08 -14.69 13.72
CA VAL A 218 -5.75 -15.07 12.35
C VAL A 218 -4.41 -15.79 12.36
N VAL A 219 -4.32 -16.96 11.71
CA VAL A 219 -3.07 -17.73 11.65
C VAL A 219 -2.43 -17.59 10.29
N ALA A 220 -1.22 -17.06 10.25
CA ALA A 220 -0.37 -17.07 9.08
C ALA A 220 0.49 -18.35 9.07
N PRO A 221 0.45 -19.16 8.00
CA PRO A 221 1.29 -20.34 7.88
C PRO A 221 2.77 -19.96 7.73
N TRP A 222 3.64 -20.95 7.89
CA TRP A 222 5.06 -20.75 7.64
C TRP A 222 5.31 -20.55 6.14
N VAL A 223 5.92 -19.41 5.79
CA VAL A 223 6.28 -19.05 4.42
C VAL A 223 7.77 -18.68 4.40
N PRO A 224 8.64 -19.48 3.73
CA PRO A 224 10.09 -19.27 3.78
C PRO A 224 10.51 -17.92 3.18
N ALA A 225 9.83 -17.42 2.15
CA ALA A 225 10.10 -16.11 1.56
C ALA A 225 10.00 -14.96 2.59
N LEU A 226 9.10 -15.08 3.57
CA LEU A 226 8.93 -14.06 4.62
C LEU A 226 9.98 -14.18 5.74
N ARG A 227 10.97 -15.07 5.58
CA ARG A 227 12.07 -15.29 6.51
C ARG A 227 13.44 -14.93 5.91
N GLY A 228 13.45 -14.19 4.80
CA GLY A 228 14.70 -13.75 4.15
C GLY A 228 15.34 -14.83 3.28
N ALA A 229 14.54 -15.72 2.69
CA ALA A 229 15.05 -16.62 1.64
C ALA A 229 15.59 -15.78 0.47
N ALA A 230 16.82 -16.03 0.07
CA ALA A 230 17.52 -15.28 -0.98
C ALA A 230 16.86 -15.44 -2.36
N ASP A 231 16.30 -16.62 -2.64
CA ASP A 231 15.60 -16.94 -3.88
C ASP A 231 14.11 -17.15 -3.65
N VAL A 232 13.29 -16.35 -4.34
CA VAL A 232 11.83 -16.50 -4.35
C VAL A 232 11.40 -17.02 -5.72
N SER A 233 11.05 -18.30 -5.79
CA SER A 233 10.49 -18.87 -7.02
C SER A 233 9.10 -18.28 -7.32
N PRO A 234 8.63 -18.26 -8.59
CA PRO A 234 7.29 -17.82 -8.93
C PRO A 234 6.19 -18.53 -8.13
N ALA A 235 6.34 -19.84 -7.91
CA ALA A 235 5.41 -20.63 -7.09
C ALA A 235 5.35 -20.17 -5.62
N LEU A 236 6.48 -19.70 -5.08
CA LEU A 236 6.56 -19.15 -3.73
C LEU A 236 5.93 -17.74 -3.67
N ALA A 237 6.13 -16.90 -4.69
CA ALA A 237 5.48 -15.60 -4.80
C ALA A 237 3.94 -15.73 -4.88
N ASP A 238 3.45 -16.65 -5.70
CA ASP A 238 2.04 -17.02 -5.77
C ASP A 238 1.47 -17.46 -4.42
N ARG A 239 2.25 -18.27 -3.70
CA ARG A 239 1.89 -18.73 -2.35
C ARG A 239 1.81 -17.57 -1.37
N VAL A 240 2.76 -16.63 -1.41
CA VAL A 240 2.71 -15.39 -0.61
C VAL A 240 1.43 -14.63 -0.92
N ARG A 241 1.13 -14.35 -2.20
CA ARG A 241 -0.10 -13.63 -2.59
C ARG A 241 -1.37 -14.30 -2.07
N ARG A 242 -1.51 -15.61 -2.25
CA ARG A 242 -2.68 -16.36 -1.75
C ARG A 242 -2.80 -16.31 -0.23
N VAL A 243 -1.69 -16.45 0.47
CA VAL A 243 -1.66 -16.41 1.95
C VAL A 243 -2.01 -15.01 2.43
N THR A 244 -1.41 -13.97 1.86
CA THR A 244 -1.71 -12.58 2.17
C THR A 244 -3.18 -12.25 1.93
N ALA A 245 -3.74 -12.61 0.76
CA ALA A 245 -5.15 -12.37 0.46
C ALA A 245 -6.08 -13.12 1.43
N ARG A 246 -5.71 -14.33 1.86
CA ARG A 246 -6.45 -15.08 2.88
C ARG A 246 -6.40 -14.40 4.24
N VAL A 247 -5.22 -13.90 4.66
CA VAL A 247 -5.05 -13.17 5.92
C VAL A 247 -5.80 -11.84 5.88
N GLY A 248 -5.73 -11.10 4.77
CA GLY A 248 -6.47 -9.85 4.56
C GLY A 248 -7.98 -10.05 4.70
N ARG A 249 -8.57 -11.01 3.98
CA ARG A 249 -10.00 -11.34 4.12
C ARG A 249 -10.39 -11.75 5.55
N ALA A 250 -9.52 -12.51 6.23
CA ALA A 250 -9.77 -12.91 7.61
C ALA A 250 -9.70 -11.72 8.58
N LEU A 251 -8.81 -10.75 8.30
CA LEU A 251 -8.69 -9.51 9.08
C LEU A 251 -9.89 -8.59 8.84
N GLU A 252 -10.34 -8.43 7.61
CA GLU A 252 -11.55 -7.67 7.26
C GLU A 252 -12.78 -8.26 7.98
N ALA A 253 -12.95 -9.58 7.92
CA ALA A 253 -14.04 -10.25 8.64
C ALA A 253 -13.94 -10.06 10.16
N ALA A 254 -12.74 -10.12 10.72
CA ALA A 254 -12.50 -9.94 12.16
C ALA A 254 -12.78 -8.51 12.63
N THR A 255 -12.45 -7.52 11.81
CA THR A 255 -12.61 -6.10 12.12
C THR A 255 -14.06 -5.66 11.95
N ALA A 256 -14.74 -6.09 10.89
CA ALA A 256 -16.17 -5.85 10.68
C ALA A 256 -17.07 -6.49 11.75
N ALA A 257 -16.73 -7.70 12.23
CA ALA A 257 -17.46 -8.34 13.32
C ALA A 257 -17.36 -7.59 14.66
N GLY A 258 -16.32 -6.75 14.83
CA GLY A 258 -16.15 -5.93 16.02
C GLY A 258 -17.01 -4.66 16.06
N GLU A 259 -17.60 -4.26 14.93
CA GLU A 259 -18.45 -3.06 14.82
C GLU A 259 -19.94 -3.36 15.10
N GLY A 260 -20.34 -4.63 15.10
CA GLY A 260 -21.73 -5.08 15.28
C GLY A 260 -22.14 -5.36 16.74
N VAL A 261 -21.33 -4.97 17.73
CA VAL A 261 -21.63 -5.16 19.16
C VAL A 261 -21.59 -3.81 19.86
N LEU A 262 -22.64 -3.02 19.68
CA LEU A 262 -23.04 -1.91 20.54
C LEU A 262 -24.53 -2.01 20.81
#